data_AF-A0AAW6CTZ1-F1
#
_entry.id   AF-A0AAW6CTZ1-F1
#
_cell.length_a   1.000
_cell.length_b   1.000
_cell.length_c   1.000
_cell.angle_alpha   90.00
_cell.angle_beta   90.00
_cell.angle_gamma   90.00
#
_symmetry.space_group_name_H-M   'P 1'
#
loop_
_entity.id
_entity.type
_entity.pdbx_description
1 polymer ?
#
loop_
_entity_poly.entity_id
_entity_poly.type
_entity_poly.pdbx_seq_one_letter_code
_entity_poly.pdbx_strand_id
1 'polypeptide(L)'
;MKTELIIANKSGGKMWEISNSVPEVTWSTERTGSPGTLKFNVLKAGDLSFAEGDIVRFSADGQLQFYGWVFTKSKDRWGEIQVTCYDRIRYLKANASYNFEAQTAGDMLRQIAADLQIDVGQVADTGYAIPDFYKEDESCLDILGEAIQQTLLNTGNIYVLFDDGNGLALRQPRDMVSNVVIGDMSLLTDYTYKTDIDEQTYNHVKLARPNEETGRADVFVAEDSATIGQWGMLQLYQTVDG
;
A
#
# COMPACT_ATOMS: atom_id res chain seq x y z
N MET A 1 -20.60 14.30 -11.62
CA MET A 1 -19.94 13.00 -11.51
C MET A 1 -20.96 11.92 -11.77
N LYS A 2 -20.74 11.10 -12.80
CA LYS A 2 -21.51 9.89 -13.07
C LYS A 2 -20.72 8.71 -12.50
N THR A 3 -21.28 8.04 -11.50
CA THR A 3 -20.67 6.85 -10.89
C THR A 3 -21.29 5.57 -11.45
N GLU A 4 -20.52 4.50 -11.38
CA GLU A 4 -20.95 3.15 -11.72
C GLU A 4 -20.29 2.19 -10.72
N LEU A 5 -21.09 1.37 -10.04
CA LEU A 5 -20.60 0.35 -9.11
C LEU A 5 -21.18 -1.00 -9.52
N ILE A 6 -20.33 -1.86 -10.09
CA ILE A 6 -20.71 -3.17 -10.57
C ILE A 6 -20.23 -4.24 -9.61
N ILE A 7 -21.13 -5.15 -9.22
CA ILE A 7 -20.78 -6.44 -8.64
C ILE A 7 -21.02 -7.52 -9.68
N ALA A 8 -20.00 -8.32 -9.98
CA ALA A 8 -20.11 -9.44 -10.90
C ALA A 8 -19.92 -10.76 -10.15
N ASN A 9 -20.98 -11.58 -10.13
CA ASN A 9 -20.97 -12.88 -9.50
C ASN A 9 -20.31 -13.91 -10.42
N LYS A 10 -19.16 -14.44 -9.98
CA LYS A 10 -18.34 -15.35 -10.80
C LYS A 10 -19.04 -16.68 -11.05
N SER A 11 -19.77 -17.20 -10.08
CA SER A 11 -20.38 -18.54 -10.15
C SER A 11 -21.65 -18.60 -11.00
N GLY A 12 -22.47 -17.56 -10.95
CA GLY A 12 -23.75 -17.46 -11.65
C GLY A 12 -23.74 -16.58 -12.89
N GLY A 13 -22.64 -15.89 -13.20
CA GLY A 13 -22.46 -15.05 -14.39
C GLY A 13 -23.32 -13.78 -14.42
N LYS A 14 -24.05 -13.49 -13.34
CA LYS A 14 -24.86 -12.28 -13.22
C LYS A 14 -24.01 -11.09 -12.80
N MET A 15 -24.42 -9.91 -13.27
CA MET A 15 -23.82 -8.63 -12.88
C MET A 15 -24.93 -7.68 -12.44
N TRP A 16 -24.65 -6.89 -11.41
CA TRP A 16 -25.55 -5.84 -10.93
C TRP A 16 -24.82 -4.52 -10.90
N GLU A 17 -25.42 -3.51 -11.51
CA GLU A 17 -25.09 -2.11 -11.28
C GLU A 17 -25.88 -1.67 -10.03
N ILE A 18 -25.17 -1.26 -8.98
CA ILE A 18 -25.75 -1.00 -7.66
C ILE A 18 -25.54 0.43 -7.17
N SER A 19 -25.03 1.35 -8.00
CA SER A 19 -24.74 2.73 -7.56
C SER A 19 -25.97 3.43 -6.97
N ASN A 20 -27.18 3.12 -7.45
CA ASN A 20 -28.43 3.69 -6.94
C ASN A 20 -28.88 3.13 -5.58
N SER A 21 -28.27 2.03 -5.11
CA SER A 21 -28.59 1.36 -3.85
C SER A 21 -27.49 1.52 -2.79
N VAL A 22 -26.48 2.34 -3.10
CA VAL A 22 -25.29 2.56 -2.28
C VAL A 22 -25.15 4.06 -2.01
N PRO A 23 -25.45 4.52 -0.78
CA PRO A 23 -25.42 5.95 -0.46
C PRO A 23 -23.99 6.50 -0.39
N GLU A 24 -23.02 5.65 -0.01
CA GLU A 24 -21.62 6.02 0.16
C GLU A 24 -20.70 4.90 -0.30
N VAL A 25 -19.62 5.30 -0.98
CA VAL A 25 -18.49 4.46 -1.34
C VAL A 25 -17.22 5.14 -0.84
N THR A 26 -16.43 4.43 -0.04
CA THR A 26 -15.12 4.88 0.40
C THR A 26 -14.05 4.07 -0.33
N TRP A 27 -13.25 4.73 -1.16
CA TRP A 27 -12.05 4.14 -1.75
C TRP A 27 -10.82 4.71 -1.07
N SER A 28 -9.93 3.85 -0.60
CA SER A 28 -8.69 4.24 0.08
C SER A 28 -7.50 3.51 -0.55
N THR A 29 -6.43 4.27 -0.80
CA THR A 29 -5.15 3.76 -1.31
C THR A 29 -4.03 4.37 -0.48
N GLU A 30 -2.99 3.59 -0.20
CA GLU A 30 -1.78 4.07 0.43
C GLU A 30 -0.60 3.89 -0.53
N ARG A 31 0.41 4.73 -0.42
CA ARG A 31 1.58 4.67 -1.30
C ARG A 31 2.42 3.40 -1.07
N THR A 32 2.34 2.81 0.12
CA THR A 32 3.22 1.72 0.56
C THR A 32 2.50 0.79 1.54
N GLY A 33 2.77 -0.51 1.47
CA GLY A 33 2.49 -1.47 2.55
C GLY A 33 1.05 -1.96 2.70
N SER A 34 0.10 -1.39 1.96
CA SER A 34 -1.33 -1.69 2.10
C SER A 34 -2.02 -1.89 0.75
N PRO A 35 -2.96 -2.85 0.65
CA PRO A 35 -3.80 -2.98 -0.52
C PRO A 35 -4.81 -1.83 -0.63
N GLY A 36 -5.18 -1.48 -1.86
CA GLY A 36 -6.31 -0.59 -2.11
C GLY A 36 -7.59 -1.22 -1.57
N THR A 37 -8.41 -0.42 -0.91
CA THR A 37 -9.62 -0.87 -0.22
C THR A 37 -10.83 -0.11 -0.71
N LEU A 38 -11.90 -0.82 -1.10
CA LEU A 38 -13.19 -0.24 -1.40
C LEU A 38 -14.22 -0.73 -0.36
N LYS A 39 -14.86 0.19 0.34
CA LYS A 39 -15.92 -0.08 1.31
C LYS A 39 -17.21 0.59 0.89
N PHE A 40 -18.32 -0.10 1.05
CA PHE A 40 -19.65 0.45 0.81
C PHE A 40 -20.71 -0.35 1.54
N ASN A 41 -21.87 0.27 1.75
CA ASN A 41 -23.06 -0.39 2.26
C ASN A 41 -24.10 -0.48 1.16
N VAL A 42 -24.72 -1.65 1.01
CA VAL A 42 -25.79 -1.88 0.03
C VAL A 42 -27.00 -2.52 0.70
N LEU A 43 -28.19 -1.99 0.45
CA LEU A 43 -29.43 -2.64 0.87
C LEU A 43 -29.73 -3.81 -0.06
N LYS A 44 -29.96 -4.99 0.51
CA LYS A 44 -30.37 -6.17 -0.25
C LYS A 44 -31.74 -5.91 -0.91
N ALA A 45 -31.73 -5.65 -2.22
CA ALA A 45 -32.91 -5.45 -3.04
C ALA A 45 -32.97 -6.48 -4.20
N GLY A 46 -34.19 -6.85 -4.59
CA GLY A 46 -34.43 -7.74 -5.74
C GLY A 46 -33.58 -9.02 -5.72
N ASP A 47 -33.02 -9.36 -6.87
CA ASP A 47 -32.25 -10.60 -7.07
C ASP A 47 -30.74 -10.47 -6.74
N LEU A 48 -30.29 -9.34 -6.17
CA LEU A 48 -28.88 -9.06 -5.84
C LEU A 48 -28.24 -10.16 -4.98
N SER A 49 -27.43 -11.02 -5.57
CA SER A 49 -26.93 -12.22 -4.88
C SER A 49 -25.48 -12.46 -5.23
N PHE A 50 -24.58 -11.99 -4.38
CA PHE A 50 -23.14 -12.11 -4.52
C PHE A 50 -22.51 -12.71 -3.26
N ALA A 51 -21.30 -13.23 -3.38
CA ALA A 51 -20.52 -13.87 -2.33
C ALA A 51 -19.12 -13.26 -2.22
N GLU A 52 -18.40 -13.63 -1.17
CA GLU A 52 -16.97 -13.42 -1.05
C GLU A 52 -16.24 -14.03 -2.27
N GLY A 53 -15.25 -13.32 -2.81
CA GLY A 53 -14.54 -13.69 -4.03
C GLY A 53 -15.20 -13.20 -5.34
N ASP A 54 -16.41 -12.63 -5.29
CA ASP A 54 -17.02 -11.97 -6.44
C ASP A 54 -16.33 -10.64 -6.76
N ILE A 55 -16.39 -10.23 -8.02
CA ILE A 55 -15.67 -9.06 -8.53
C ILE A 55 -16.47 -7.80 -8.21
N VAL A 56 -15.77 -6.75 -7.81
CA VAL A 56 -16.30 -5.40 -7.69
C VAL A 56 -15.50 -4.46 -8.56
N ARG A 57 -16.22 -3.65 -9.35
CA ARG A 57 -15.67 -2.59 -10.17
C ARG A 57 -16.35 -1.27 -9.83
N PHE A 58 -15.57 -0.25 -9.54
CA PHE A 58 -16.07 1.10 -9.33
C PHE A 58 -15.45 2.04 -10.37
N SER A 59 -16.29 2.81 -11.06
CA SER A 59 -15.87 3.80 -12.04
C SER A 59 -16.53 5.15 -11.77
N ALA A 60 -15.82 6.24 -12.03
CA ALA A 60 -16.32 7.61 -11.96
C ALA A 60 -16.02 8.33 -13.28
N ASP A 61 -17.05 8.95 -13.87
CA ASP A 61 -16.98 9.65 -15.16
C ASP A 61 -16.35 8.80 -16.28
N GLY A 62 -16.64 7.50 -16.26
CA GLY A 62 -16.13 6.50 -17.23
C GLY A 62 -14.71 6.01 -16.96
N GLN A 63 -14.01 6.58 -15.97
CA GLN A 63 -12.67 6.16 -15.57
C GLN A 63 -12.75 5.12 -14.45
N LEU A 64 -12.05 3.99 -14.63
CA LEU A 64 -11.92 2.98 -13.60
C LEU A 64 -11.20 3.58 -12.38
N GLN A 65 -11.81 3.44 -11.21
CA GLN A 65 -11.21 3.86 -9.94
C GLN A 65 -10.75 2.64 -9.14
N PHE A 66 -11.57 1.60 -9.07
CA PHE A 66 -11.25 0.39 -8.32
C PHE A 66 -11.67 -0.87 -9.06
N TYR A 67 -10.82 -1.89 -9.01
CA TYR A 67 -11.11 -3.24 -9.46
C TYR A 67 -10.58 -4.22 -8.42
N GLY A 68 -11.45 -5.09 -7.90
CA GLY A 68 -11.05 -6.01 -6.84
C GLY A 68 -12.12 -7.04 -6.53
N TRP A 69 -12.03 -7.63 -5.34
CA TRP A 69 -12.91 -8.71 -4.91
C TRP A 69 -13.55 -8.43 -3.57
N VAL A 70 -14.75 -8.97 -3.36
CA VAL A 70 -15.41 -8.97 -2.06
C VAL A 70 -14.64 -9.88 -1.10
N PHE A 71 -14.10 -9.34 -0.02
CA PHE A 71 -13.43 -10.14 1.02
C PHE A 71 -14.30 -10.35 2.25
N THR A 72 -15.09 -9.33 2.61
CA THR A 72 -15.94 -9.39 3.80
C THR A 72 -17.32 -8.87 3.47
N LYS A 73 -18.34 -9.59 3.93
CA LYS A 73 -19.72 -9.12 4.00
C LYS A 73 -20.20 -9.25 5.44
N SER A 74 -20.76 -8.17 5.97
CA SER A 74 -21.52 -8.19 7.22
C SER A 74 -22.94 -7.74 6.94
N LYS A 75 -23.93 -8.50 7.38
CA LYS A 75 -25.34 -8.20 7.14
C LYS A 75 -26.06 -8.01 8.46
N ASP A 76 -26.81 -6.92 8.56
CA ASP A 76 -27.63 -6.66 9.73
C ASP A 76 -29.07 -7.21 9.60
N ARG A 77 -29.87 -7.01 10.66
CA ARG A 77 -31.27 -7.45 10.71
C ARG A 77 -32.19 -6.72 9.73
N TRP A 78 -31.80 -5.54 9.27
CA TRP A 78 -32.58 -4.69 8.36
C TRP A 78 -32.26 -4.97 6.89
N GLY A 79 -31.24 -5.79 6.63
CA GLY A 79 -30.86 -6.18 5.28
C GLY A 79 -29.81 -5.28 4.64
N GLU A 80 -29.19 -4.38 5.41
CA GLU A 80 -28.00 -3.65 4.98
C GLU A 80 -26.80 -4.60 5.00
N ILE A 81 -26.05 -4.61 3.90
CA ILE A 81 -24.84 -5.40 3.72
C ILE A 81 -23.66 -4.44 3.65
N GLN A 82 -22.81 -4.47 4.66
CA GLN A 82 -21.52 -3.80 4.67
C GLN A 82 -20.52 -4.67 3.93
N VAL A 83 -19.87 -4.11 2.91
CA VAL A 83 -18.96 -4.83 2.03
C VAL A 83 -17.58 -4.21 2.13
N THR A 84 -16.55 -5.04 2.35
CA THR A 84 -15.14 -4.66 2.21
C THR A 84 -14.52 -5.43 1.06
N CYS A 85 -13.93 -4.70 0.12
CA CYS A 85 -13.24 -5.24 -1.02
C CYS A 85 -11.77 -4.81 -1.01
N TYR A 86 -10.91 -5.66 -1.53
CA TYR A 86 -9.51 -5.32 -1.78
C TYR A 86 -9.14 -5.56 -3.24
N ASP A 87 -8.14 -4.80 -3.72
CA ASP A 87 -7.50 -5.00 -5.03
C ASP A 87 -6.52 -6.19 -5.03
N ARG A 88 -5.76 -6.38 -6.11
CA ARG A 88 -4.83 -7.51 -6.25
C ARG A 88 -3.68 -7.51 -5.24
N ILE A 89 -3.30 -6.34 -4.70
CA ILE A 89 -2.21 -6.23 -3.72
C ILE A 89 -2.55 -7.05 -2.47
N ARG A 90 -3.83 -7.28 -2.17
CA ARG A 90 -4.23 -8.10 -1.02
C ARG A 90 -3.67 -9.51 -1.08
N TYR A 91 -3.48 -10.07 -2.28
CA TYR A 91 -2.91 -11.41 -2.44
C TYR A 91 -1.39 -11.44 -2.18
N LEU A 92 -0.69 -10.30 -2.28
CA LEU A 92 0.72 -10.18 -1.88
C LEU A 92 0.95 -10.27 -0.37
N LYS A 93 -0.09 -10.23 0.46
CA LYS A 93 0.02 -10.52 1.90
C LYS A 93 0.28 -12.01 2.21
N ALA A 94 0.38 -12.87 1.20
CA ALA A 94 0.80 -14.26 1.38
C ALA A 94 2.30 -14.32 1.71
N ASN A 95 2.66 -15.14 2.69
CA ASN A 95 4.06 -15.40 3.02
C ASN A 95 4.69 -16.40 2.05
N ALA A 96 5.96 -16.18 1.74
CA ALA A 96 6.78 -17.09 0.95
C ALA A 96 8.27 -16.88 1.27
N SER A 97 9.09 -17.83 0.86
CA SER A 97 10.54 -17.70 0.87
C SER A 97 11.06 -17.62 -0.55
N TYR A 98 11.94 -16.66 -0.81
CA TYR A 98 12.56 -16.46 -2.12
C TYR A 98 14.05 -16.26 -1.96
N ASN A 99 14.80 -16.75 -2.94
CA ASN A 99 16.19 -16.38 -3.16
C ASN A 99 16.27 -15.77 -4.57
N PHE A 100 16.55 -14.47 -4.65
CA PHE A 100 16.74 -13.78 -5.93
C PHE A 100 18.20 -13.42 -6.13
N GLU A 101 18.74 -13.77 -7.30
CA GLU A 101 20.12 -13.49 -7.68
C GLU A 101 20.15 -12.57 -8.89
N ALA A 102 20.84 -11.43 -8.77
CA ALA A 102 21.01 -10.43 -9.82
C ALA A 102 19.71 -10.01 -10.54
N GLN A 103 18.60 -9.86 -9.80
CA GLN A 103 17.31 -9.45 -10.34
C GLN A 103 16.95 -8.01 -9.98
N THR A 104 16.21 -7.34 -10.87
CA THR A 104 15.64 -6.02 -10.56
C THR A 104 14.33 -6.15 -9.77
N ALA A 105 13.90 -5.09 -9.06
CA ALA A 105 12.61 -5.10 -8.37
C ALA A 105 11.43 -5.36 -9.32
N GLY A 106 11.53 -4.90 -10.58
CA GLY A 106 10.55 -5.23 -11.63
C GLY A 106 10.53 -6.71 -12.01
N ASP A 107 11.68 -7.39 -12.01
CA ASP A 107 11.77 -8.83 -12.29
C ASP A 107 11.19 -9.65 -11.14
N MET A 108 11.55 -9.30 -9.90
CA MET A 108 11.01 -9.93 -8.69
C MET A 108 9.49 -9.80 -8.63
N LEU A 109 8.94 -8.63 -8.97
CA LEU A 109 7.49 -8.41 -9.07
C LEU A 109 6.83 -9.37 -10.06
N ARG A 110 7.40 -9.54 -11.26
CA ARG A 110 6.85 -10.44 -12.28
C ARG A 110 6.92 -11.91 -11.84
N GLN A 111 8.02 -12.31 -11.20
CA GLN A 111 8.18 -13.67 -10.69
C GLN A 111 7.16 -13.98 -9.58
N ILE A 112 7.09 -13.13 -8.55
CA ILE A 112 6.13 -13.28 -7.45
C ILE A 112 4.69 -13.27 -7.96
N ALA A 113 4.36 -12.36 -8.89
CA ALA A 113 3.02 -12.29 -9.46
C ALA A 113 2.68 -13.57 -10.24
N ALA A 114 3.62 -14.13 -11.00
CA ALA A 114 3.41 -15.40 -11.72
C ALA A 114 3.17 -16.57 -10.75
N ASP A 115 3.98 -16.68 -9.69
CA ASP A 115 3.88 -17.74 -8.69
C ASP A 115 2.54 -17.67 -7.91
N LEU A 116 2.05 -16.44 -7.64
CA LEU A 116 0.77 -16.20 -7.00
C LEU A 116 -0.43 -16.12 -7.99
N GLN A 117 -0.18 -16.29 -9.29
CA GLN A 117 -1.19 -16.21 -10.35
C GLN A 117 -1.96 -14.86 -10.37
N ILE A 118 -1.23 -13.77 -10.16
CA ILE A 118 -1.75 -12.40 -10.16
C ILE A 118 -1.40 -11.71 -11.49
N ASP A 119 -2.38 -11.04 -12.10
CA ASP A 119 -2.14 -10.25 -13.31
C ASP A 119 -1.13 -9.13 -13.06
N VAL A 120 -0.27 -8.87 -14.04
CA VAL A 120 0.73 -7.80 -14.02
C VAL A 120 0.33 -6.71 -15.02
N GLY A 121 0.31 -5.47 -14.55
CA GLY A 121 0.07 -4.28 -15.35
C GLY A 121 1.38 -3.68 -15.88
N GLN A 122 1.47 -2.35 -15.88
CA GLN A 122 2.70 -1.68 -16.31
C GLN A 122 3.82 -1.80 -15.25
N VAL A 123 4.93 -2.43 -15.61
CA VAL A 123 6.12 -2.55 -14.76
C VAL A 123 7.29 -1.81 -15.41
N ALA A 124 7.72 -0.71 -14.80
CA ALA A 124 8.88 0.07 -15.20
C ALA A 124 10.17 -0.75 -15.07
N ASP A 125 11.15 -0.45 -15.92
CA ASP A 125 12.52 -0.91 -15.72
C ASP A 125 13.13 -0.16 -14.52
N THR A 126 13.42 -0.89 -13.45
CA THR A 126 13.94 -0.31 -12.21
C THR A 126 15.46 -0.11 -12.22
N GLY A 127 16.17 -0.66 -13.21
CA GLY A 127 17.57 -0.35 -13.54
C GLY A 127 18.65 -0.86 -12.57
N TYR A 128 18.29 -1.26 -11.36
CA TYR A 128 19.22 -1.84 -10.38
C TYR A 128 18.92 -3.31 -10.14
N ALA A 129 19.88 -4.17 -10.49
CA ALA A 129 19.85 -5.59 -10.18
C ALA A 129 20.44 -5.81 -8.79
N ILE A 130 19.63 -6.30 -7.85
CA ILE A 130 20.05 -6.63 -6.50
C ILE A 130 20.89 -7.91 -6.57
N PRO A 131 22.18 -7.90 -6.17
CA PRO A 131 23.07 -9.05 -6.40
C PRO A 131 22.61 -10.33 -5.71
N ASP A 132 22.19 -10.22 -4.44
CA ASP A 132 21.73 -11.31 -3.60
C ASP A 132 20.61 -10.78 -2.70
N PHE A 133 19.45 -11.44 -2.73
CA PHE A 133 18.26 -11.04 -1.99
C PHE A 133 17.49 -12.28 -1.52
N TYR A 134 17.86 -12.76 -0.33
CA TYR A 134 17.22 -13.87 0.34
C TYR A 134 16.17 -13.40 1.35
N LYS A 135 14.99 -14.01 1.31
CA LYS A 135 13.86 -13.75 2.21
C LYS A 135 13.23 -15.06 2.64
N GLU A 136 12.89 -15.17 3.91
CA GLU A 136 12.35 -16.39 4.52
C GLU A 136 11.07 -16.09 5.29
N ASP A 137 9.98 -16.80 4.93
CA ASP A 137 8.66 -16.67 5.56
C ASP A 137 8.18 -15.21 5.73
N GLU A 138 8.36 -14.41 4.68
CA GLU A 138 7.98 -13.00 4.66
C GLU A 138 6.84 -12.77 3.66
N SER A 139 5.98 -11.78 3.95
CA SER A 139 4.89 -11.48 3.02
C SER A 139 5.46 -10.97 1.70
N CYS A 140 4.92 -11.43 0.57
CA CYS A 140 5.40 -11.03 -0.75
C CYS A 140 5.33 -9.50 -0.95
N LEU A 141 4.41 -8.81 -0.27
CA LEU A 141 4.32 -7.36 -0.26
C LEU A 141 5.51 -6.70 0.45
N ASP A 142 5.97 -7.26 1.55
CA ASP A 142 7.12 -6.74 2.31
C ASP A 142 8.42 -7.03 1.56
N ILE A 143 8.57 -8.23 0.99
CA ILE A 143 9.67 -8.61 0.09
C ILE A 143 9.81 -7.60 -1.06
N LEU A 144 8.70 -7.31 -1.75
CA LEU A 144 8.68 -6.33 -2.84
C LEU A 144 8.94 -4.90 -2.35
N GLY A 145 8.39 -4.53 -1.19
CA GLY A 145 8.62 -3.23 -0.56
C GLY A 145 10.09 -3.00 -0.28
N GLU A 146 10.80 -4.00 0.25
CA GLU A 146 12.23 -3.92 0.52
C GLU A 146 13.05 -3.91 -0.77
N ALA A 147 12.69 -4.70 -1.80
CA ALA A 147 13.37 -4.63 -3.11
C ALA A 147 13.25 -3.23 -3.74
N ILE A 148 12.09 -2.59 -3.63
CA ILE A 148 11.86 -1.21 -4.06
C ILE A 148 12.69 -0.23 -3.23
N GLN A 149 12.78 -0.43 -1.91
CA GLN A 149 13.63 0.39 -1.04
C GLN A 149 15.11 0.25 -1.37
N GLN A 150 15.61 -0.95 -1.61
CA GLN A 150 17.00 -1.20 -2.05
C GLN A 150 17.29 -0.49 -3.39
N THR A 151 16.33 -0.55 -4.32
CA THR A 151 16.42 0.19 -5.59
C THR A 151 16.52 1.70 -5.36
N LEU A 152 15.71 2.25 -4.45
CA LEU A 152 15.76 3.67 -4.07
C LEU A 152 17.14 4.03 -3.49
N LEU A 153 17.66 3.24 -2.55
CA LEU A 153 18.94 3.49 -1.90
C LEU A 153 20.12 3.47 -2.89
N ASN A 154 20.06 2.62 -3.92
CA ASN A 154 21.16 2.45 -4.88
C ASN A 154 21.05 3.34 -6.12
N THR A 155 19.85 3.81 -6.47
CA THR A 155 19.63 4.61 -7.69
C THR A 155 19.13 6.03 -7.46
N GLY A 156 18.62 6.32 -6.27
CA GLY A 156 17.89 7.56 -5.97
C GLY A 156 16.51 7.66 -6.62
N ASN A 157 16.05 6.64 -7.35
CA ASN A 157 14.75 6.64 -8.00
C ASN A 157 13.67 6.03 -7.12
N ILE A 158 12.53 6.73 -7.01
CA ILE A 158 11.35 6.24 -6.30
C ILE A 158 10.48 5.45 -7.27
N TYR A 159 9.99 4.30 -6.81
CA TYR A 159 8.95 3.52 -7.49
C TYR A 159 7.77 3.29 -6.54
N VAL A 160 6.58 3.18 -7.12
CA VAL A 160 5.32 2.91 -6.40
C VAL A 160 4.71 1.65 -6.98
N LEU A 161 4.50 0.66 -6.10
CA LEU A 161 3.72 -0.54 -6.38
C LEU A 161 2.24 -0.26 -6.11
N PHE A 162 1.38 -0.50 -7.09
CA PHE A 162 -0.07 -0.33 -6.97
C PHE A 162 -0.84 -1.24 -7.94
N ASP A 163 -2.16 -1.36 -7.82
CA ASP A 163 -3.02 -2.00 -8.83
C ASP A 163 -3.55 -0.92 -9.79
N ASP A 164 -3.22 -1.03 -11.08
CA ASP A 164 -3.66 -0.08 -12.11
C ASP A 164 -5.05 -0.41 -12.70
N GLY A 165 -5.70 -1.43 -12.15
CA GLY A 165 -6.97 -2.00 -12.62
C GLY A 165 -6.76 -3.21 -13.55
N ASN A 166 -5.67 -3.23 -14.33
CA ASN A 166 -5.31 -4.35 -15.19
C ASN A 166 -4.40 -5.35 -14.47
N GLY A 167 -3.59 -4.90 -13.53
CA GLY A 167 -2.73 -5.77 -12.73
C GLY A 167 -1.82 -5.01 -11.77
N LEU A 168 -0.93 -5.75 -11.11
CA LEU A 168 0.13 -5.18 -10.29
C LEU A 168 1.07 -4.34 -11.19
N ALA A 169 1.21 -3.07 -10.86
CA ALA A 169 1.99 -2.10 -11.61
C ALA A 169 3.10 -1.51 -10.73
N LEU A 170 4.22 -1.16 -11.35
CA LEU A 170 5.36 -0.52 -10.71
C LEU A 170 5.80 0.68 -11.56
N ARG A 171 5.65 1.89 -11.05
CA ARG A 171 5.91 3.13 -11.82
C ARG A 171 6.65 4.16 -10.99
N GLN A 172 7.31 5.09 -11.68
CA GLN A 172 7.91 6.25 -11.02
C GLN A 172 6.84 7.33 -10.77
N PRO A 173 6.82 7.98 -9.57
CA PRO A 173 5.87 9.05 -9.28
C PRO A 173 5.89 10.20 -10.29
N ARG A 174 7.06 10.50 -10.87
CA ARG A 174 7.21 11.56 -11.88
C ARG A 174 6.38 11.32 -13.15
N ASP A 175 6.07 10.06 -13.45
CA ASP A 175 5.24 9.67 -14.59
C ASP A 175 3.75 9.61 -14.24
N MET A 176 3.40 9.96 -12.99
CA MET A 176 2.04 9.90 -12.44
C MET A 176 1.54 11.29 -12.03
N VAL A 177 2.24 12.35 -12.43
CA VAL A 177 1.91 13.74 -12.07
C VAL A 177 0.55 14.10 -12.65
N SER A 178 -0.36 14.55 -11.78
CA SER A 178 -1.65 15.09 -12.18
C SER A 178 -1.50 16.51 -12.72
N ASN A 179 -2.28 16.84 -13.76
CA ASN A 179 -2.39 18.21 -14.26
C ASN A 179 -3.30 19.09 -13.37
N VAL A 180 -3.86 18.55 -12.29
CA VAL A 180 -4.70 19.30 -11.35
C VAL A 180 -3.82 20.19 -10.48
N VAL A 181 -4.12 21.48 -10.47
CA VAL A 181 -3.51 22.48 -9.58
C VAL A 181 -4.51 22.83 -8.49
N ILE A 182 -4.10 22.70 -7.23
CA ILE A 182 -4.88 23.11 -6.06
C ILE A 182 -4.40 24.51 -5.64
N GLY A 183 -5.32 25.46 -5.50
CA GLY A 183 -5.02 26.85 -5.16
C GLY A 183 -6.26 27.68 -4.91
N ASP A 184 -6.12 29.00 -4.93
CA ASP A 184 -7.25 29.91 -4.75
C ASP A 184 -8.33 29.66 -5.81
N MET A 185 -9.60 29.63 -5.37
CA MET A 185 -10.77 29.27 -6.20
C MET A 185 -10.77 27.83 -6.76
N SER A 186 -9.84 26.97 -6.33
CA SER A 186 -10.01 25.53 -6.52
C SER A 186 -11.18 25.02 -5.67
N LEU A 187 -11.77 23.88 -6.04
CA LEU A 187 -12.84 23.23 -5.28
C LEU A 187 -12.33 22.58 -3.96
N LEU A 188 -11.25 23.10 -3.38
CA LEU A 188 -10.76 22.71 -2.06
C LEU A 188 -11.73 23.24 -1.00
N THR A 189 -12.47 22.34 -0.37
CA THR A 189 -13.50 22.71 0.62
C THR A 189 -12.98 22.76 2.04
N ASP A 190 -11.93 22.00 2.35
CA ASP A 190 -11.35 21.91 3.68
C ASP A 190 -9.87 21.47 3.61
N TYR A 191 -9.10 21.75 4.67
CA TYR A 191 -7.75 21.24 4.85
C TYR A 191 -7.46 21.00 6.33
N THR A 192 -6.70 19.96 6.63
CA THR A 192 -6.14 19.72 7.96
C THR A 192 -4.63 19.80 7.87
N TYR A 193 -3.99 20.60 8.73
CA TYR A 193 -2.55 20.74 8.82
C TYR A 193 -2.10 20.45 10.25
N LYS A 194 -1.22 19.45 10.41
CA LYS A 194 -0.61 19.06 11.69
C LYS A 194 0.90 19.14 11.54
N THR A 195 1.54 19.76 12.54
CA THR A 195 2.98 19.62 12.80
C THR A 195 3.13 19.06 14.20
N ASP A 196 4.00 18.08 14.39
CA ASP A 196 4.27 17.52 15.70
C ASP A 196 5.77 17.23 15.91
N ILE A 197 6.13 17.05 17.18
CA ILE A 197 7.44 16.60 17.64
C ILE A 197 7.31 15.28 18.44
N ASP A 198 6.14 14.64 18.35
CA ASP A 198 5.78 13.49 19.19
C ASP A 198 6.10 12.17 18.46
N GLU A 199 5.90 12.15 17.14
CA GLU A 199 6.10 10.96 16.32
C GLU A 199 7.51 10.97 15.69
N GLN A 200 8.31 9.95 16.01
CA GLN A 200 9.63 9.68 15.40
C GLN A 200 10.63 10.86 15.38
N THR A 201 10.48 11.81 16.29
CA THR A 201 11.38 12.97 16.43
C THR A 201 12.33 12.74 17.61
N TYR A 202 13.64 12.80 17.36
CA TYR A 202 14.66 12.63 18.39
C TYR A 202 15.73 13.69 18.26
N ASN A 203 16.00 14.40 19.36
CA ASN A 203 17.09 15.37 19.45
C ASN A 203 18.27 14.85 20.28
N HIS A 204 18.20 13.59 20.72
CA HIS A 204 19.29 12.86 21.37
C HIS A 204 19.31 11.40 20.89
N VAL A 205 20.28 11.02 20.08
CA VAL A 205 20.43 9.65 19.55
C VAL A 205 21.56 8.95 20.28
N LYS A 206 21.26 7.83 20.93
CA LYS A 206 22.21 7.01 21.68
C LYS A 206 22.25 5.60 21.09
N LEU A 207 23.35 5.25 20.46
CA LEU A 207 23.59 3.92 19.91
C LEU A 207 24.56 3.16 20.81
N ALA A 208 24.24 1.91 21.11
CA ALA A 208 25.09 1.01 21.88
C ALA A 208 25.52 -0.17 21.01
N ARG A 209 26.82 -0.38 20.85
CA ARG A 209 27.39 -1.53 20.16
C ARG A 209 28.04 -2.47 21.17
N PRO A 210 27.59 -3.73 21.31
CA PRO A 210 28.29 -4.70 22.15
C PRO A 210 29.74 -4.88 21.67
N ASN A 211 30.69 -4.86 22.61
CA ASN A 211 32.10 -5.05 22.35
C ASN A 211 32.56 -6.32 23.10
N GLU A 212 32.70 -7.42 22.37
CA GLU A 212 33.04 -8.74 22.91
C GLU A 212 34.44 -8.77 23.54
N GLU A 213 35.39 -7.99 23.03
CA GLU A 213 36.76 -7.94 23.55
C GLU A 213 36.82 -7.33 24.96
N THR A 214 35.99 -6.31 25.21
CA THR A 214 35.97 -5.60 26.50
C THR A 214 34.88 -6.08 27.45
N GLY A 215 33.92 -6.86 26.96
CA GLY A 215 32.73 -7.29 27.70
C GLY A 215 31.78 -6.14 28.09
N ARG A 216 31.89 -4.98 27.41
CA ARG A 216 31.07 -3.78 27.62
C ARG A 216 30.42 -3.35 26.29
N ALA A 217 29.61 -2.30 26.31
CA ALA A 217 29.09 -1.69 25.09
C ALA A 217 29.85 -0.39 24.78
N ASP A 218 30.26 -0.21 23.53
CA ASP A 218 30.69 1.07 22.98
C ASP A 218 29.45 1.95 22.77
N VAL A 219 29.47 3.16 23.31
CA VAL A 219 28.33 4.07 23.27
C VAL A 219 28.65 5.27 22.39
N PHE A 220 27.79 5.53 21.42
CA PHE A 220 27.85 6.67 20.52
C PHE A 220 26.64 7.57 20.76
N VAL A 221 26.88 8.86 20.97
CA VAL A 221 25.82 9.85 21.23
C VAL A 221 25.94 11.00 20.24
N ALA A 222 24.81 11.38 19.66
CA ALA A 222 24.64 12.62 18.91
C ALA A 222 23.45 13.38 19.53
N GLU A 223 23.61 14.69 19.76
CA GLU A 223 22.57 15.52 20.36
C GLU A 223 22.47 16.89 19.70
N ASP A 224 21.27 17.47 19.75
CA ASP A 224 21.00 18.87 19.42
C ASP A 224 20.59 19.61 20.70
N SER A 225 21.59 20.21 21.37
CA SER A 225 21.37 20.90 22.65
C SER A 225 20.44 22.12 22.52
N ALA A 226 20.32 22.72 21.33
CA ALA A 226 19.45 23.88 21.13
C ALA A 226 17.97 23.47 21.18
N THR A 227 17.62 22.41 20.46
CA THR A 227 16.26 21.86 20.47
C THR A 227 15.92 21.18 21.79
N ILE A 228 16.88 20.51 22.44
CA ILE A 228 16.73 20.01 23.82
C ILE A 228 16.39 21.15 24.78
N GLY A 229 17.08 22.29 24.65
CA GLY A 229 16.80 23.47 25.46
C GLY A 229 15.44 24.10 25.18
N GLN A 230 14.94 23.98 23.95
CA GLN A 230 13.68 24.59 23.53
C GLN A 230 12.45 23.77 23.93
N TRP A 231 12.50 22.44 23.79
CA TRP A 231 11.32 21.57 23.97
C TRP A 231 11.60 20.24 24.69
N GLY A 232 12.77 20.09 25.32
CA GLY A 232 13.13 18.93 26.12
C GLY A 232 13.78 17.80 25.33
N MET A 233 14.38 16.85 26.05
CA MET A 233 15.12 15.73 25.44
C MET A 233 14.17 14.60 24.98
N LEU A 234 14.19 14.30 23.69
CA LEU A 234 13.58 13.12 23.09
C LEU A 234 14.68 12.17 22.60
N GLN A 235 14.79 11.02 23.25
CA GLN A 235 15.88 10.07 23.04
C GLN A 235 15.49 8.89 22.14
N LEU A 236 16.28 8.65 21.10
CA LEU A 236 16.35 7.35 20.43
C LEU A 236 17.45 6.52 21.08
N TYR A 237 17.12 5.31 21.54
CA TYR A 237 18.10 4.34 22.00
C TYR A 237 18.01 3.08 21.15
N GLN A 238 19.12 2.66 20.54
CA GLN A 238 19.20 1.42 19.78
C GLN A 238 20.50 0.68 20.06
N THR A 239 20.41 -0.64 20.12
CA THR A 239 21.58 -1.51 20.06
C THR A 239 21.86 -1.81 18.60
N VAL A 240 23.11 -1.67 18.17
CA VAL A 240 23.53 -2.00 16.80
C VAL A 240 24.44 -3.22 16.83
N ASP A 241 24.26 -4.11 15.86
CA ASP A 241 25.11 -5.30 15.70
C ASP A 241 26.53 -4.89 15.31
N GLY A 242 27.49 -5.68 15.79
CA GLY A 242 28.93 -5.48 15.58
C GLY A 242 29.45 -6.16 14.33
#